data_AF-A0A1S2UM40-F1
#
_entry.id   AF-A0A1S2UM40-F1
#
_cell.length_a   1.000
_cell.length_b   1.000
_cell.length_c   1.000
_cell.angle_alpha   90.00
_cell.angle_beta   90.00
_cell.angle_gamma   90.00
#
_symmetry.space_group_name_H-M   'P 1'
#
loop_
_entity.id
_entity.type
_entity.pdbx_description
1 polymer ?
#
loop_
_entity_poly.entity_id
_entity_poly.type
_entity_poly.pdbx_seq_one_letter_code
_entity_poly.pdbx_strand_id
1 'polypeptide(L)'
;MGKQKKLWPTEREVRLRFILFAVIDVASAQGAPAELLLPAHKLLRTSPTESQLRETLADILACDEMYGFRFPLGSEADDLMQAL
;
A
#
# COMPACT_ATOMS: atom_id res chain seq x y z
N MET A 1 11.78 -24.41 21.67
CA MET A 1 10.91 -23.79 20.63
C MET A 1 10.37 -22.48 21.19
N GLY A 2 11.03 -21.35 20.89
CA GLY A 2 10.65 -20.04 21.43
C GLY A 2 9.37 -19.54 20.75
N LYS A 3 8.37 -19.15 21.54
CA LYS A 3 7.19 -18.46 21.02
C LYS A 3 7.66 -17.20 20.29
N GLN A 4 7.51 -17.13 18.97
CA GLN A 4 7.62 -15.87 18.24
C GLN A 4 6.63 -14.89 18.91
N LYS A 5 7.15 -13.84 19.55
CA LYS A 5 6.31 -12.73 19.99
C LYS A 5 5.63 -12.19 18.73
N LYS A 6 4.31 -12.27 18.65
CA LYS A 6 3.56 -11.51 17.64
C LYS A 6 3.88 -10.04 17.89
N LEU A 7 4.75 -9.47 17.06
CA LEU A 7 4.92 -8.03 17.03
C LEU A 7 3.61 -7.46 16.51
N TRP A 8 3.03 -6.54 17.27
CA TRP A 8 1.89 -5.79 16.80
C TRP A 8 2.37 -4.81 15.72
N PRO A 9 1.56 -4.58 14.67
CA PRO A 9 1.89 -3.57 13.69
C PRO A 9 1.94 -2.20 14.34
N THR A 10 2.87 -1.37 13.89
CA THR A 10 2.95 0.04 14.27
C THR A 10 1.76 0.81 13.70
N GLU A 11 1.43 1.97 14.27
CA GLU A 11 0.38 2.83 13.71
C GLU A 11 0.64 3.18 12.24
N ARG A 12 1.90 3.39 11.88
CA ARG A 12 2.28 3.70 10.50
C ARG A 12 2.04 2.52 9.56
N GLU A 13 2.37 1.30 9.97
CA GLU A 13 2.06 0.10 9.20
C GLU A 13 0.55 -0.10 9.05
N VAL A 14 -0.23 0.19 10.09
CA VAL A 14 -1.70 0.14 10.01
C VAL A 14 -2.21 1.14 8.97
N ARG A 15 -1.77 2.41 9.02
CA ARG A 15 -2.17 3.45 8.06
C ARG A 15 -1.79 3.09 6.63
N LEU A 16 -0.55 2.66 6.40
CA LEU A 16 -0.09 2.24 5.07
C LEU A 16 -0.88 1.05 4.51
N ARG A 17 -1.37 0.14 5.36
CA ARG A 17 -2.26 -0.94 4.91
C ARG A 17 -3.62 -0.43 4.45
N PHE A 18 -4.19 0.56 5.14
CA PHE A 18 -5.42 1.20 4.70
C PHE A 18 -5.23 1.96 3.39
N ILE A 19 -4.13 2.70 3.25
CA ILE A 19 -3.79 3.39 2.00
C ILE A 19 -3.62 2.38 0.86
N LEU A 20 -2.82 1.32 1.07
CA LEU A 20 -2.62 0.28 0.07
C LEU A 20 -3.94 -0.39 -0.33
N PHE A 21 -4.83 -0.69 0.63
CA PHE A 21 -6.15 -1.24 0.33
C PHE A 21 -6.97 -0.30 -0.58
N ALA A 22 -7.03 0.99 -0.26
CA ALA A 22 -7.76 1.98 -1.06
C ALA A 22 -7.13 2.19 -2.45
N VAL A 23 -5.80 2.22 -2.53
CA VAL A 23 -5.07 2.34 -3.80
C VAL A 23 -5.31 1.12 -4.70
N ILE A 24 -5.33 -0.09 -4.14
CA ILE A 24 -5.64 -1.30 -4.92
C ILE A 24 -7.06 -1.23 -5.51
N ASP A 25 -8.05 -0.74 -4.74
CA ASP A 25 -9.43 -0.58 -5.23
C ASP A 25 -9.50 0.40 -6.41
N VAL A 26 -8.85 1.56 -6.27
CA VAL A 26 -8.78 2.58 -7.33
C VAL A 26 -7.99 2.07 -8.56
N ALA A 27 -6.86 1.42 -8.36
CA ALA A 27 -6.05 0.86 -9.45
C ALA A 27 -6.80 -0.26 -10.20
N SER A 28 -7.54 -1.09 -9.47
CA SER A 28 -8.43 -2.11 -10.03
C SER A 28 -9.51 -1.48 -10.90
N ALA A 29 -10.16 -0.41 -10.42
CA ALA A 29 -11.17 0.32 -11.18
C ALA A 29 -10.60 1.02 -12.44
N GLN A 30 -9.32 1.40 -12.42
CA GLN A 30 -8.61 1.97 -13.57
C GLN A 30 -8.04 0.92 -14.54
N GLY A 31 -8.16 -0.38 -14.21
CA GLY A 31 -7.73 -1.47 -15.08
C GLY A 31 -6.25 -1.84 -14.95
N ALA A 32 -5.60 -1.48 -13.85
CA ALA A 32 -4.19 -1.82 -13.62
C ALA A 32 -3.96 -3.35 -13.65
N PRO A 33 -2.76 -3.81 -14.07
CA PRO A 33 -2.50 -5.23 -14.32
C PRO A 33 -2.72 -6.12 -13.09
N ALA A 34 -3.37 -7.26 -13.29
CA ALA A 34 -3.59 -8.22 -12.21
C ALA A 34 -2.27 -8.81 -11.68
N GLU A 35 -1.21 -8.89 -12.49
CA GLU A 35 0.11 -9.33 -12.03
C GLU A 35 0.71 -8.41 -10.96
N LEU A 36 0.30 -7.13 -10.95
CA LEU A 36 0.70 -6.13 -9.97
C LEU A 36 -0.24 -6.13 -8.75
N LEU A 37 -1.55 -6.17 -8.98
CA LEU A 37 -2.55 -6.05 -7.91
C LEU A 37 -2.70 -7.32 -7.04
N LEU A 38 -2.56 -8.51 -7.61
CA LEU A 38 -2.73 -9.77 -6.87
C LEU A 38 -1.65 -9.97 -5.78
N PRO A 39 -0.34 -9.74 -6.06
CA PRO A 39 0.68 -9.74 -5.01
C PRO A 39 0.41 -8.69 -3.92
N ALA A 40 -0.04 -7.49 -4.28
CA ALA A 40 -0.37 -6.42 -3.33
C ALA A 40 -1.52 -6.83 -2.39
N HIS A 41 -2.58 -7.43 -2.94
CA HIS A 41 -3.67 -8.00 -2.14
C HIS A 41 -3.19 -9.13 -1.22
N LYS A 42 -2.29 -9.99 -1.69
CA LYS A 42 -1.70 -11.06 -0.88
C LYS A 42 -0.86 -10.50 0.26
N LEU A 43 -0.09 -9.44 0.02
CA LEU A 43 0.74 -8.77 1.02
C LEU A 43 -0.11 -8.30 2.21
N LEU A 44 -1.27 -7.70 1.95
CA LEU A 44 -2.21 -7.23 2.99
C LEU A 44 -2.73 -8.34 3.91
N ARG A 45 -2.70 -9.61 3.48
CA ARG A 45 -3.12 -10.77 4.30
C ARG A 45 -2.02 -11.28 5.24
N THR A 46 -0.81 -10.72 5.17
CA THR A 46 0.33 -11.14 5.99
C THR A 46 0.62 -10.12 7.10
N SER A 47 1.86 -10.03 7.59
CA SER A 47 2.32 -8.97 8.49
C SER A 47 3.43 -8.17 7.79
N PRO A 48 3.10 -7.41 6.72
CA PRO A 48 4.09 -6.66 5.97
C PRO A 48 4.73 -5.58 6.83
N THR A 49 6.02 -5.36 6.59
CA THR A 49 6.76 -4.24 7.16
C THR A 49 6.36 -2.94 6.46
N GLU A 50 6.66 -1.81 7.11
CA GLU A 50 6.55 -0.49 6.48
C GLU A 50 7.22 -0.44 5.10
N SER A 51 8.46 -0.94 4.97
CA SER A 51 9.19 -0.91 3.69
C SER A 51 8.46 -1.67 2.57
N GLN A 52 7.89 -2.85 2.87
CA GLN A 52 7.15 -3.64 1.89
C GLN A 52 5.89 -2.93 1.42
N LEU A 53 5.18 -2.26 2.34
CA LEU A 53 3.98 -1.49 2.00
C LEU A 53 4.32 -0.29 1.12
N ARG A 54 5.41 0.42 1.44
CA ARG A 54 5.89 1.58 0.69
C ARG A 54 6.31 1.20 -0.73
N GLU A 55 7.10 0.14 -0.86
CA GLU A 55 7.56 -0.37 -2.17
C GLU A 55 6.37 -0.78 -3.04
N THR A 56 5.43 -1.56 -2.48
CA THR A 56 4.22 -1.96 -3.22
C THR A 56 3.34 -0.77 -3.63
N LEU A 57 3.23 0.25 -2.76
CA LEU A 57 2.52 1.49 -3.11
C LEU A 57 3.21 2.23 -4.26
N ALA A 58 4.54 2.34 -4.23
CA ALA A 58 5.30 2.98 -5.28
C ALA A 58 5.14 2.25 -6.62
N ASP A 59 5.20 0.92 -6.63
CA ASP A 59 5.03 0.11 -7.83
C ASP A 59 3.64 0.29 -8.45
N ILE A 60 2.57 0.30 -7.64
CA ILE A 60 1.20 0.53 -8.14
C ILE A 60 1.07 1.94 -8.71
N LEU A 61 1.58 2.96 -8.02
CA LEU A 61 1.45 4.35 -8.44
C LEU A 61 2.32 4.72 -9.65
N ALA A 62 3.37 3.95 -9.91
CA ALA A 62 4.20 4.09 -11.10
C ALA A 62 3.57 3.44 -12.36
N CYS A 63 2.48 2.69 -12.21
CA CYS A 63 1.79 2.06 -13.32
C CYS A 63 1.07 3.09 -14.20
N ASP A 64 1.03 2.87 -15.52
CA ASP A 64 0.47 3.82 -16.48
C ASP A 64 -1.01 4.12 -16.24
N GLU A 65 -1.78 3.12 -15.79
CA GLU A 65 -3.20 3.27 -15.43
C GLU A 65 -3.42 4.17 -14.22
N MET A 66 -2.38 4.41 -13.42
CA MET A 66 -2.41 5.35 -12.30
C MET A 66 -1.91 6.74 -12.68
N TYR A 67 -1.61 7.00 -13.95
CA TYR A 67 -1.16 8.32 -14.39
C TYR A 67 -2.20 9.40 -14.10
N GLY A 68 -1.79 10.44 -13.38
CA GLY A 68 -2.66 11.53 -12.96
C GLY A 68 -3.42 11.27 -11.65
N PHE A 69 -3.35 10.06 -11.09
CA PHE A 69 -3.83 9.81 -9.74
C PHE A 69 -3.07 10.68 -8.73
N ARG A 70 -3.82 11.31 -7.83
CA ARG A 70 -3.28 12.06 -6.69
C ARG A 70 -4.15 11.82 -5.48
N PHE A 71 -3.51 11.71 -4.32
CA PHE A 71 -4.22 11.82 -3.07
C PHE A 71 -4.80 13.23 -2.92
N PRO A 72 -5.93 13.40 -2.19
CA PRO A 72 -6.40 14.73 -1.85
C PRO A 72 -5.31 15.51 -1.13
N LEU A 73 -5.03 16.72 -1.61
CA LEU A 73 -3.95 17.56 -1.08
C LEU A 73 -4.15 17.83 0.41
N GLY A 74 -3.09 17.65 1.19
CA GLY A 74 -3.12 17.82 2.65
C GLY A 74 -3.92 16.74 3.39
N SER A 75 -4.25 15.63 2.71
CA SER A 75 -4.71 14.42 3.41
C SER A 75 -3.53 13.71 4.07
N GLU A 76 -3.82 12.92 5.10
CA GLU A 76 -2.81 12.11 5.76
C GLU A 76 -2.10 11.15 4.79
N ALA A 77 -2.81 10.68 3.75
CA ALA A 77 -2.22 9.86 2.70
C ALA A 77 -1.26 10.68 1.82
N ASP A 78 -1.62 11.91 1.45
CA ASP A 78 -0.72 12.82 0.72
C ASP A 78 0.56 13.10 1.53
N ASP A 79 0.42 13.44 2.82
CA ASP A 79 1.55 13.69 3.73
C ASP A 79 2.47 12.46 3.88
N LEU A 80 1.89 11.27 4.04
CA LEU A 80 2.65 10.02 4.13
C LEU A 80 3.39 9.69 2.83
N MET A 81 2.81 10.02 1.69
CA MET A 81 3.36 9.72 0.37
C MET A 81 4.41 10.75 -0.07
N GLN A 82 4.34 11.99 0.41
CA GLN A 82 5.42 12.98 0.24
C GLN A 82 6.72 12.59 0.97
N ALA A 83 6.64 11.67 1.94
CA ALA A 83 7.78 11.17 2.70
C ALA A 83 8.37 9.84 2.16
N LEU A 84 8.01 9.47 0.93
CA LEU A 84 8.58 8.35 0.17
C LEU A 84 9.73 8.81 -0.72
#